data_AF-A0AA38PYM0-F1
#
_entry.id   AF-A0AA38PYM0-F1
#
_cell.length_a   1.000
_cell.length_b   1.000
_cell.length_c   1.000
_cell.angle_alpha   90.00
_cell.angle_beta   90.00
_cell.angle_gamma   90.00
#
_symmetry.space_group_name_H-M   'P 1'
#
loop_
_entity.id
_entity.type
_entity.pdbx_description
1 polymer ?
#
loop_
_entity_poly.entity_id
_entity_poly.type
_entity_poly.pdbx_seq_one_letter_code
_entity_poly.pdbx_strand_id
1 'polypeptide(L)'
;VENSLFKVHRYFFERESPKFQEMLTRPPPTGQSSYGSLTNPVVLDVTSEEFQQLLWVFYNPVYSYEGAKFQDWGCLLSLACDFKFPEVRKLAVRNLEKFNLDLVDHLSLYQECNADEDLLIPLYAQLCA
;
A
#
# COMPACT_ATOMS: atom_id res chain seq x y z
N VAL A 1 -11.27 9.46 1.67
CA VAL A 1 -9.91 9.82 1.22
C VAL A 1 -9.98 11.28 0.82
N GLU A 2 -9.32 12.18 1.55
CA GLU A 2 -9.27 13.62 1.22
C GLU A 2 -10.61 14.22 0.72
N ASN A 3 -11.65 14.18 1.56
CA ASN A 3 -13.02 14.66 1.24
C ASN A 3 -13.70 14.03 0.00
N SER A 4 -13.10 12.99 -0.57
CA SER A 4 -13.60 12.27 -1.74
C SER A 4 -14.07 10.86 -1.37
N LEU A 5 -15.18 10.44 -2.00
CA LEU A 5 -15.75 9.10 -1.85
C LEU A 5 -15.38 8.22 -3.03
N PHE A 6 -14.55 7.22 -2.76
CA PHE A 6 -14.16 6.22 -3.75
C PHE A 6 -15.06 4.98 -3.64
N LYS A 7 -15.65 4.57 -4.77
CA LYS A 7 -16.43 3.33 -4.87
C LYS A 7 -15.57 2.25 -5.52
N VAL A 8 -15.16 1.27 -4.73
CA VAL A 8 -14.23 0.21 -5.15
C VAL A 8 -14.75 -1.16 -4.72
N HIS A 9 -14.26 -2.20 -5.39
CA HIS A 9 -14.58 -3.58 -5.06
C HIS A 9 -13.94 -3.99 -3.72
N ARG A 10 -14.80 -4.24 -2.75
CA ARG A 10 -14.46 -4.72 -1.41
C ARG A 10 -13.53 -5.94 -1.42
N TYR A 11 -13.74 -6.83 -2.38
CA TYR A 11 -13.02 -8.10 -2.50
C TYR A 11 -11.49 -7.93 -2.53
N PHE A 12 -10.95 -6.91 -3.22
CA PHE A 12 -9.51 -6.69 -3.26
C PHE A 12 -8.94 -6.39 -1.87
N PHE A 13 -9.64 -5.58 -1.09
CA PHE A 13 -9.20 -5.19 0.24
C PHE A 13 -9.29 -6.34 1.23
N GLU A 14 -10.38 -7.13 1.20
CA GLU A 14 -10.54 -8.29 2.08
C GLU A 14 -9.56 -9.43 1.75
N ARG A 15 -9.23 -9.63 0.47
CA ARG A 15 -8.31 -10.69 0.04
C ARG A 15 -6.85 -10.31 0.29
N GLU A 16 -6.48 -9.08 -0.05
CA GLU A 16 -5.08 -8.67 -0.15
C GLU A 16 -4.56 -7.99 1.13
N SER A 17 -5.44 -7.52 2.03
CA SER A 17 -5.04 -6.89 3.28
C SER A 17 -5.71 -7.52 4.51
N PRO A 18 -4.94 -8.13 5.42
CA PRO A 18 -5.46 -8.61 6.70
C PRO A 18 -6.07 -7.48 7.54
N LYS A 19 -5.50 -6.26 7.50
CA LYS A 19 -6.02 -5.09 8.21
C LYS A 19 -7.43 -4.74 7.74
N PHE A 20 -7.63 -4.68 6.43
CA PHE A 20 -8.95 -4.41 5.87
C PHE A 20 -9.90 -5.60 6.03
N GLN A 21 -9.42 -6.84 5.90
CA GLN A 21 -10.21 -8.04 6.16
C GLN A 21 -10.81 -8.02 7.57
N GLU A 22 -9.99 -7.80 8.60
CA GLU A 22 -10.44 -7.74 9.99
C GLU A 22 -11.46 -6.61 10.20
N MET A 23 -11.14 -5.41 9.71
CA MET A 23 -12.01 -4.24 9.84
C MET A 23 -13.37 -4.43 9.16
N LEU A 24 -13.38 -5.00 7.95
CA LEU A 24 -14.57 -5.10 7.11
C LEU A 24 -15.46 -6.28 7.53
N THR A 25 -14.89 -7.39 8.01
CA THR A 25 -15.65 -8.56 8.46
C THR A 25 -16.26 -8.38 9.85
N ARG A 26 -15.82 -7.38 10.62
CA ARG A 26 -16.38 -7.06 11.92
C ARG A 26 -17.87 -6.70 11.81
N PRO A 27 -18.75 -7.28 12.66
CA PRO A 27 -20.16 -6.91 12.67
C PRO A 27 -20.32 -5.42 13.05
N PRO A 28 -21.19 -4.67 12.35
CA PRO A 28 -21.45 -3.29 12.70
C PRO A 28 -22.21 -3.19 14.03
N PRO A 29 -22.09 -2.06 14.75
CA PRO A 29 -22.94 -1.77 15.91
C PRO A 29 -24.43 -1.85 15.56
N THR A 30 -25.27 -2.19 16.54
CA THR A 30 -26.72 -2.32 16.35
C THR A 30 -27.32 -1.05 15.75
N GLY A 31 -28.04 -1.19 14.63
CA GLY A 31 -28.68 -0.08 13.93
C GLY A 31 -27.79 0.67 12.95
N GLN A 32 -26.51 0.29 12.79
CA GLN A 32 -25.61 0.85 11.79
C GLN A 32 -25.48 -0.07 10.56
N SER A 33 -25.15 0.54 9.42
CA SER A 33 -24.80 -0.20 8.21
C SER A 33 -23.41 -0.83 8.31
N SER A 34 -23.19 -1.87 7.52
CA SER A 34 -21.89 -2.56 7.43
C SER A 34 -20.76 -1.59 7.10
N TYR A 35 -19.58 -1.82 7.68
CA TYR A 35 -18.36 -1.07 7.36
C TYR A 35 -18.03 -1.17 5.87
N GLY A 36 -17.63 -0.04 5.27
CA GLY A 36 -17.34 0.08 3.84
C GLY A 36 -18.58 0.25 2.97
N SER A 37 -19.75 0.51 3.55
CA SER A 37 -20.96 0.86 2.81
C SER A 37 -21.01 2.36 2.49
N LEU A 38 -21.93 2.79 1.61
CA LEU A 38 -22.10 4.21 1.27
C LEU A 38 -22.45 5.08 2.48
N THR A 39 -23.17 4.52 3.45
CA THR A 39 -23.61 5.22 4.67
C THR A 39 -22.66 5.01 5.85
N ASN A 40 -21.69 4.10 5.73
CA ASN A 40 -20.63 3.87 6.72
C ASN A 40 -19.31 3.57 5.98
N PRO A 41 -18.73 4.57 5.29
CA PRO A 41 -17.51 4.40 4.50
C PRO A 41 -16.27 4.26 5.40
N VAL A 42 -15.23 3.63 4.86
CA VAL A 42 -13.92 3.62 5.52
C VAL A 42 -13.23 4.96 5.28
N VAL A 43 -12.84 5.62 6.37
CA VAL A 43 -12.04 6.85 6.31
C VAL A 43 -10.57 6.47 6.33
N LEU A 44 -9.81 6.97 5.35
CA LEU A 44 -8.38 6.77 5.21
C LEU A 44 -7.70 8.13 5.22
N ASP A 45 -6.61 8.25 5.97
CA ASP A 45 -5.78 9.44 6.12
C ASP A 45 -4.67 9.45 5.08
N VAL A 46 -5.07 9.52 3.81
CA VAL A 46 -4.19 9.59 2.63
C VAL A 46 -4.83 10.53 1.62
N THR A 47 -4.01 11.07 0.72
CA THR A 47 -4.46 11.91 -0.40
C THR A 47 -5.20 11.08 -1.45
N SER A 48 -5.97 11.77 -2.27
CA SER A 48 -6.69 11.14 -3.39
C SER A 48 -5.73 10.54 -4.42
N GLU A 49 -4.58 11.17 -4.64
CA GLU A 49 -3.56 10.73 -5.58
C GLU A 49 -2.86 9.44 -5.10
N GLU A 50 -2.42 9.41 -3.85
CA GLU A 50 -1.86 8.21 -3.21
C GLU A 50 -2.86 7.05 -3.26
N PHE A 51 -4.13 7.30 -2.96
CA PHE A 51 -5.12 6.23 -3.02
C PHE A 51 -5.34 5.73 -4.46
N GLN A 52 -5.38 6.62 -5.46
CA GLN A 52 -5.48 6.23 -6.88
C GLN A 52 -4.30 5.36 -7.30
N GLN A 53 -3.11 5.62 -6.79
CA GLN A 53 -1.91 4.82 -7.04
C GLN A 53 -2.01 3.39 -6.49
N LEU A 54 -2.62 3.21 -5.31
CA LEU A 54 -2.96 1.87 -4.82
C LEU A 54 -4.00 1.19 -5.73
N LEU A 55 -5.05 1.93 -6.13
CA LEU A 55 -6.09 1.41 -7.01
C LEU A 55 -5.56 1.02 -8.39
N TRP A 56 -4.54 1.72 -8.89
CA TRP A 56 -3.88 1.38 -10.15
C TRP A 56 -3.37 -0.06 -10.16
N VAL A 57 -2.89 -0.60 -9.03
CA VAL A 57 -2.50 -2.01 -8.94
C VAL A 57 -3.68 -2.96 -9.13
N PHE A 58 -4.83 -2.67 -8.51
CA PHE A 58 -6.00 -3.55 -8.54
C PHE A 58 -6.79 -3.48 -9.86
N TYR A 59 -6.79 -2.31 -10.49
CA TYR A 59 -7.58 -2.02 -11.68
C TYR A 59 -6.75 -1.91 -12.95
N ASN A 60 -5.47 -2.31 -12.93
CA ASN A 60 -4.63 -2.31 -14.13
C ASN A 60 -5.17 -3.29 -15.19
N PRO A 61 -5.73 -2.81 -16.31
CA PRO A 61 -6.32 -3.69 -17.31
C PRO A 61 -5.29 -4.33 -18.24
N VAL A 62 -4.08 -3.75 -18.32
CA VAL A 62 -3.02 -4.15 -19.26
C VAL A 62 -1.93 -4.98 -18.59
N TYR A 63 -2.01 -5.18 -17.26
CA TYR A 63 -1.02 -5.91 -16.46
C TYR A 63 0.44 -5.44 -16.67
N SER A 64 0.59 -4.20 -17.12
CA SER A 64 1.88 -3.57 -17.40
C SER A 64 2.03 -2.32 -16.53
N TYR A 65 3.23 -2.14 -16.00
CA TYR A 65 3.59 -1.03 -15.14
C TYR A 65 4.65 -0.13 -15.81
N GLU A 66 4.71 -0.17 -17.14
CA GLU A 66 5.63 0.66 -17.93
C GLU A 66 5.37 2.15 -17.69
N GLY A 67 6.45 2.92 -17.56
CA GLY A 67 6.39 4.37 -17.32
C GLY A 67 6.24 4.79 -15.85
N ALA A 68 6.00 3.85 -14.93
CA ALA A 68 5.98 4.15 -13.50
C ALA A 68 7.36 4.58 -13.00
N LYS A 69 7.40 5.69 -12.27
CA LYS A 69 8.61 6.32 -11.77
C LYS A 69 9.02 5.73 -10.42
N PHE A 70 10.23 6.05 -10.00
CA PHE A 70 10.72 5.67 -8.67
C PHE A 70 9.78 6.11 -7.54
N GLN A 71 9.34 7.37 -7.57
CA GLN A 71 8.42 7.97 -6.58
C GLN A 71 7.09 7.22 -6.50
N ASP A 72 6.61 6.71 -7.64
CA ASP A 72 5.36 5.96 -7.71
C ASP A 72 5.44 4.67 -6.87
N TRP A 73 6.56 3.98 -6.97
CA TRP A 73 6.79 2.76 -6.20
C TRP A 73 7.08 3.03 -4.72
N GLY A 74 7.72 4.16 -4.39
CA GLY A 74 7.91 4.60 -3.00
C GLY A 74 6.57 4.87 -2.31
N CYS A 75 5.70 5.65 -2.96
CA CYS A 75 4.32 5.89 -2.49
C CYS A 75 3.56 4.57 -2.30
N LEU A 76 3.59 3.69 -3.30
CA LEU A 76 2.93 2.39 -3.23
C LEU A 76 3.48 1.51 -2.09
N LEU A 77 4.80 1.54 -1.85
CA LEU A 77 5.44 0.82 -0.76
C LEU A 77 4.92 1.32 0.61
N SER A 78 4.91 2.63 0.83
CA SER A 78 4.40 3.23 2.07
C SER A 78 2.95 2.81 2.33
N LEU A 79 2.06 2.96 1.33
CA LEU A 79 0.67 2.56 1.43
C LEU A 79 0.53 1.06 1.72
N ALA A 80 1.34 0.21 1.07
CA ALA A 80 1.30 -1.23 1.30
C ALA A 80 1.75 -1.61 2.71
N CYS A 81 2.72 -0.91 3.29
CA CYS A 81 3.16 -1.08 4.68
C CYS A 81 2.06 -0.66 5.67
N ASP A 82 1.48 0.53 5.49
CA ASP A 82 0.48 1.12 6.40
C ASP A 82 -0.85 0.37 6.37
N PHE A 83 -1.26 -0.05 5.18
CA PHE A 83 -2.51 -0.77 4.95
C PHE A 83 -2.35 -2.28 4.98
N LYS A 84 -1.13 -2.78 5.21
CA LYS A 84 -0.82 -4.21 5.30
C LYS A 84 -1.26 -4.98 4.06
N PHE A 85 -0.74 -4.60 2.89
CA PHE A 85 -0.90 -5.33 1.63
C PHE A 85 0.39 -6.09 1.26
N PRO A 86 0.58 -7.35 1.68
CA PRO A 86 1.88 -8.03 1.55
C PRO A 86 2.32 -8.25 0.11
N GLU A 87 1.41 -8.61 -0.79
CA GLU A 87 1.75 -8.85 -2.20
C GLU A 87 1.99 -7.54 -2.96
N VAL A 88 1.27 -6.47 -2.61
CA VAL A 88 1.53 -5.12 -3.15
C VAL A 88 2.88 -4.60 -2.67
N ARG A 89 3.25 -4.86 -1.40
CA ARG A 89 4.57 -4.54 -0.85
C ARG A 89 5.68 -5.22 -1.65
N LYS A 90 5.58 -6.54 -1.85
CA LYS A 90 6.55 -7.30 -2.67
C LYS A 90 6.64 -6.77 -4.09
N LEU A 91 5.50 -6.40 -4.68
CA LEU A 91 5.45 -5.79 -6.02
C LEU A 91 6.21 -4.45 -6.05
N ALA A 92 6.03 -3.59 -5.05
CA ALA A 92 6.71 -2.30 -4.95
C ALA A 92 8.22 -2.49 -4.79
N VAL A 93 8.66 -3.32 -3.83
CA VAL A 93 10.08 -3.66 -3.60
C VAL A 93 10.75 -4.16 -4.87
N ARG A 94 10.15 -5.16 -5.54
CA ARG A 94 10.70 -5.74 -6.77
C ARG A 94 10.89 -4.71 -7.90
N ASN A 95 10.05 -3.67 -7.95
CA ASN A 95 10.20 -2.62 -8.95
C ASN A 95 11.17 -1.52 -8.50
N LEU A 96 11.24 -1.22 -7.20
CA LEU A 96 12.25 -0.31 -6.63
C LEU A 96 13.66 -0.84 -6.83
N GLU A 97 13.90 -2.14 -6.64
CA GLU A 97 15.19 -2.80 -6.85
C GLU A 97 15.70 -2.74 -8.31
N LYS A 98 14.83 -2.40 -9.28
CA LYS A 98 15.25 -2.18 -10.67
C LYS A 98 15.89 -0.82 -10.87
N PHE A 99 15.69 0.12 -9.95
CA PHE A 99 16.38 1.39 -9.94
C PHE A 99 17.75 1.17 -9.30
N ASN A 100 18.80 1.65 -9.95
CA ASN A 100 20.17 1.52 -9.45
C ASN A 100 20.42 2.57 -8.36
N LEU A 101 19.80 2.38 -7.20
CA LEU A 101 20.00 3.21 -6.02
C LEU A 101 21.29 2.85 -5.31
N ASP A 102 21.90 3.83 -4.66
CA ASP A 102 22.94 3.52 -3.68
C ASP A 102 22.33 2.95 -2.40
N LEU A 103 23.18 2.33 -1.57
CA LEU A 103 22.76 1.64 -0.35
C LEU A 103 22.07 2.58 0.66
N VAL A 104 22.50 3.85 0.71
CA VAL A 104 22.01 4.83 1.69
C VAL A 104 20.64 5.35 1.26
N ASP A 105 20.44 5.60 -0.03
CA ASP A 105 19.14 5.96 -0.60
C ASP A 105 18.12 4.83 -0.40
N HIS A 106 18.54 3.57 -0.56
CA HIS A 106 17.68 2.42 -0.32
C HIS A 106 17.24 2.32 1.15
N LEU A 107 18.18 2.48 2.08
CA LEU A 107 17.90 2.49 3.52
C LEU A 107 16.97 3.64 3.89
N SER A 108 17.25 4.85 3.40
CA SER A 108 16.46 6.04 3.70
C SER A 108 15.02 5.89 3.22
N LEU A 109 14.82 5.42 1.98
CA LEU A 109 13.49 5.16 1.43
C LEU A 109 12.72 4.14 2.28
N TYR A 110 13.35 3.02 2.63
CA TYR A 110 12.65 1.94 3.35
C TYR A 110 12.32 2.35 4.79
N GLN A 111 13.17 3.16 5.42
CA GLN A 111 12.86 3.78 6.71
C GLN A 111 11.68 4.75 6.60
N GLU A 112 11.66 5.64 5.60
CA GLU A 112 10.57 6.59 5.37
C GLU A 112 9.23 5.90 5.11
N CYS A 113 9.25 4.78 4.38
CA CYS A 113 8.07 3.97 4.09
C CYS A 113 7.66 3.04 5.25
N ASN A 114 8.32 3.15 6.41
CA ASN A 114 8.11 2.30 7.58
C ASN A 114 8.13 0.80 7.22
N ALA A 115 9.06 0.42 6.35
CA ALA A 115 9.21 -0.93 5.84
C ALA A 115 9.52 -1.91 6.97
N ASP A 116 9.06 -3.16 6.81
CA ASP A 116 9.33 -4.23 7.76
C ASP A 116 10.85 -4.46 7.92
N GLU A 117 11.27 -4.88 9.11
CA GLU A 117 12.69 -5.08 9.45
C GLU A 117 13.38 -6.11 8.55
N ASP A 118 12.64 -7.06 7.97
CA ASP A 118 13.16 -8.06 7.05
C ASP A 118 13.79 -7.45 5.79
N LEU A 119 13.31 -6.27 5.37
CA LEU A 119 13.87 -5.51 4.25
C LEU A 119 15.08 -4.65 4.66
N LEU A 120 15.11 -4.19 5.92
CA LEU A 120 16.15 -3.29 6.42
C LEU A 120 17.41 -4.03 6.91
N ILE A 121 17.25 -5.19 7.56
CA ILE A 121 18.36 -5.95 8.14
C ILE A 121 19.48 -6.27 7.13
N PRO A 122 19.18 -6.77 5.91
CA PRO A 122 20.23 -7.05 4.93
C PRO A 122 21.00 -5.80 4.51
N LEU A 123 20.33 -4.65 4.43
CA LEU A 123 20.95 -3.39 4.03
C LEU A 123 21.86 -2.84 5.13
N TYR A 124 21.45 -2.92 6.40
CA TYR A 124 22.31 -2.59 7.53
C TYR A 124 23.54 -3.49 7.62
N ALA A 125 23.40 -4.79 7.33
CA ALA A 125 24.53 -5.70 7.31
C ALA A 125 25.56 -5.32 6.23
N GLN A 126 25.09 -4.86 5.06
CA GLN A 126 25.97 -4.36 4.00
C GLN A 126 26.67 -3.05 4.38
N LEU A 127 26.01 -2.17 5.14
CA LEU A 127 26.59 -0.90 5.58
C LEU A 127 27.75 -1.09 6.57
N CYS A 128 27.70 -2.16 7.37
CA CYS A 128 28.70 -2.50 8.38
C CYS A 128 29.85 -3.39 7.88
N ALA A 129 29.84 -3.78 6.60
CA ALA A 129 30.85 -4.66 5.98
C ALA A 129 32.02 -3.86 5.39
#